data_AF-A0A1X0IBJ6-F1
#
_entry.id   AF-A0A1X0IBJ6-F1
#
_cell.length_a   1.000
_cell.length_b   1.000
_cell.length_c   1.000
_cell.angle_alpha   90.00
_cell.angle_beta   90.00
_cell.angle_gamma   90.00
#
_symmetry.space_group_name_H-M   'P 1'
#
loop_
_entity.id
_entity.type
_entity.pdbx_description
1 polymer ?
#
loop_
_entity_poly.entity_id
_entity_poly.type
_entity_poly.pdbx_seq_one_letter_code
_entity_poly.pdbx_strand_id
1 'polypeptide(L)'
;MRVVRLFGVVLIVLTAGLLLAAPASAQPPSKLTDHITDSVGALTDPGRAAVNAAIDRLYRNRHIQLWVVYVDNFSRYKPDNWAERTRSATAMGDDDALLAVATNTRLYAFTVPPDVDGVTTTELNSLRGNQIEPAVAVKDWSGAAVAAADGLNKAASTSKPIWLPIAIGVIVVVVLIVVVLLVLYVARRRRAAHRAEAGDAQVSIEGRDESLGHALSTADTRLHQVSDYVTRHHDRVGAEAQTRLEEARKHLAAARGKQASNAAEAIAHANRASTLAAQAQTLANTDVLAAHRPPRGGGAASTR
;
A
#
# COMPACT_ATOMS: atom_id res chain seq x y z
N MET A 1 -67.23 56.50 10.61
CA MET A 1 -66.53 55.67 9.61
C MET A 1 -65.08 56.13 9.61
N ARG A 2 -64.23 55.63 10.52
CA ARG A 2 -63.45 54.37 10.42
C ARG A 2 -62.45 54.38 9.25
N VAL A 3 -61.19 54.60 9.62
CA VAL A 3 -59.97 53.98 9.07
C VAL A 3 -59.64 54.26 7.60
N VAL A 4 -58.85 55.32 7.35
CA VAL A 4 -57.86 55.34 6.26
C VAL A 4 -56.58 55.99 6.78
N ARG A 5 -55.93 55.30 7.72
CA ARG A 5 -54.50 55.44 8.01
C ARG A 5 -53.77 54.36 7.22
N LEU A 6 -52.54 54.66 6.81
CA LEU A 6 -51.52 53.71 6.30
C LEU A 6 -51.67 53.23 4.85
N PHE A 7 -51.45 54.10 3.86
CA PHE A 7 -51.06 53.64 2.51
C PHE A 7 -49.95 54.49 1.86
N GLY A 8 -49.27 55.35 2.62
CA GLY A 8 -48.22 56.25 2.11
C GLY A 8 -46.78 55.82 2.39
N VAL A 9 -46.52 54.65 3.00
CA VAL A 9 -45.17 54.26 3.46
C VAL A 9 -44.61 53.01 2.73
N VAL A 10 -45.41 52.31 1.92
CA VAL A 10 -44.97 51.07 1.25
C VAL A 10 -44.21 51.31 -0.07
N LEU A 11 -44.22 52.54 -0.61
CA LEU A 11 -43.58 52.85 -1.91
C LEU A 11 -42.15 53.41 -1.81
N ILE A 12 -41.53 53.45 -0.62
CA ILE A 12 -40.11 53.86 -0.45
C ILE A 12 -39.22 52.69 0.01
N VAL A 13 -39.79 51.51 0.28
CA VAL A 13 -39.02 50.31 0.67
C VAL A 13 -38.59 49.46 -0.54
N LEU A 14 -39.12 49.72 -1.74
CA LEU A 14 -38.81 48.98 -2.96
C LEU A 14 -37.62 49.52 -3.77
N THR A 15 -37.00 50.62 -3.35
CA THR A 15 -35.86 51.24 -4.03
C THR A 15 -34.52 51.05 -3.31
N ALA A 16 -34.51 50.39 -2.14
CA ALA A 16 -33.30 50.00 -1.41
C ALA A 16 -32.98 48.49 -1.53
N GLY A 17 -33.73 47.76 -2.36
CA GLY A 17 -33.56 46.33 -2.63
C GLY A 17 -32.77 46.02 -3.91
N LEU A 18 -32.14 47.02 -4.53
CA LEU A 18 -31.13 46.78 -5.56
C LEU A 18 -29.80 46.48 -4.84
N LEU A 19 -29.76 45.30 -4.20
CA LEU A 19 -28.52 44.63 -3.87
C LEU A 19 -27.60 44.77 -5.09
N LEU A 20 -26.40 45.27 -4.82
CA LEU A 20 -25.31 45.29 -5.78
C LEU A 20 -25.10 43.87 -6.31
N ALA A 21 -25.81 43.50 -7.37
CA ALA A 21 -25.36 42.47 -8.28
C ALA A 21 -24.16 43.10 -8.98
N ALA A 22 -22.99 42.96 -8.34
CA ALA A 22 -21.72 43.26 -8.96
C ALA A 22 -21.75 42.61 -10.35
N PRO A 23 -21.47 43.37 -11.43
CA PRO A 23 -21.55 42.82 -12.77
C PRO A 23 -20.67 41.58 -12.81
N ALA A 24 -21.23 40.49 -13.36
CA ALA A 24 -20.57 39.22 -13.63
C ALA A 24 -19.31 39.48 -14.46
N SER A 25 -18.24 39.83 -13.76
CA SER A 25 -16.97 40.20 -14.32
C SER A 25 -16.13 38.95 -14.20
N ALA A 26 -15.90 38.32 -15.35
CA ALA A 26 -14.58 37.87 -15.74
C ALA A 26 -13.50 38.09 -14.65
N GLN A 27 -13.24 37.07 -13.84
CA GLN A 27 -12.30 37.15 -12.71
C GLN A 27 -10.86 37.07 -13.26
N PRO A 28 -10.01 38.12 -13.10
CA PRO A 28 -8.64 38.07 -13.59
C PRO A 28 -7.77 37.14 -12.73
N PRO A 29 -6.67 36.59 -13.30
CA PRO A 29 -5.66 35.88 -12.52
C PRO A 29 -5.19 36.74 -11.34
N SER A 30 -5.20 36.18 -10.15
CA SER A 30 -4.82 36.88 -8.91
C SER A 30 -4.04 35.96 -7.99
N LYS A 31 -3.32 36.55 -7.03
CA LYS A 31 -2.59 35.79 -6.02
C LYS A 31 -3.57 35.06 -5.11
N LEU A 32 -3.36 33.75 -4.94
CA LEU A 32 -4.12 32.95 -3.98
C LEU A 32 -3.48 33.06 -2.59
N THR A 33 -4.31 33.19 -1.56
CA THR A 33 -3.86 33.23 -0.16
C THR A 33 -4.23 31.94 0.58
N ASP A 34 -5.31 31.29 0.15
CA ASP A 34 -5.83 30.05 0.74
C ASP A 34 -5.80 28.92 -0.29
N HIS A 35 -5.61 27.68 0.19
CA HIS A 35 -5.60 26.46 -0.62
C HIS A 35 -6.94 26.21 -1.32
N ILE A 36 -8.04 26.68 -0.75
CA ILE A 36 -9.36 26.68 -1.39
C ILE A 36 -9.87 28.11 -1.46
N THR A 37 -9.94 28.66 -2.67
CA THR A 37 -10.54 29.95 -2.94
C THR A 37 -11.87 29.76 -3.67
N ASP A 38 -12.97 30.16 -3.06
CA ASP A 38 -14.31 30.04 -3.64
C ASP A 38 -14.98 31.42 -3.74
N SER A 39 -14.87 32.04 -4.92
CA SER A 39 -15.40 33.39 -5.15
C SER A 39 -16.87 33.40 -5.58
N VAL A 40 -17.44 32.25 -5.88
CA VAL A 40 -18.78 32.12 -6.48
C VAL A 40 -19.75 31.30 -5.64
N GLY A 41 -19.31 30.80 -4.48
CA GLY A 41 -20.11 29.92 -3.63
C GLY A 41 -20.38 28.57 -4.29
N ALA A 42 -19.39 28.04 -5.03
CA ALA A 42 -19.48 26.76 -5.73
C ALA A 42 -19.62 25.58 -4.76
N LEU A 43 -19.04 25.71 -3.57
CA LEU A 43 -18.94 24.64 -2.59
C LEU A 43 -19.95 24.81 -1.46
N THR A 44 -20.68 23.74 -1.17
CA THR A 44 -21.39 23.58 0.11
C THR A 44 -20.38 23.28 1.23
N ASP A 45 -20.76 23.53 2.49
CA ASP A 45 -19.92 23.20 3.65
C ASP A 45 -19.40 21.74 3.65
N PRO A 46 -20.24 20.71 3.42
CA PRO A 46 -19.75 19.34 3.31
C PRO A 46 -18.83 19.14 2.09
N GLY A 47 -19.11 19.79 0.96
CA GLY A 47 -18.25 19.73 -0.23
C GLY A 47 -16.86 20.33 0.04
N ARG A 48 -16.80 21.48 0.72
CA ARG A 48 -15.56 22.13 1.13
C ARG A 48 -14.75 21.26 2.09
N ALA A 49 -15.40 20.62 3.06
CA ALA A 49 -14.74 19.71 3.98
C ALA A 49 -14.14 18.48 3.25
N ALA A 50 -14.86 17.93 2.27
CA ALA A 50 -14.38 16.81 1.47
C ALA A 50 -13.15 17.19 0.62
N VAL A 51 -13.18 18.37 -0.02
CA VAL A 51 -12.04 18.88 -0.81
C VAL A 51 -10.82 19.11 0.09
N ASN A 52 -10.99 19.78 1.24
CA ASN A 52 -9.91 19.97 2.21
C ASN A 52 -9.29 18.63 2.64
N ALA A 53 -10.11 17.65 3.01
CA ALA A 53 -9.62 16.33 3.44
C ALA A 53 -8.86 15.58 2.33
N ALA A 54 -9.23 15.80 1.05
CA ALA A 54 -8.53 15.22 -0.09
C ALA A 54 -7.18 15.91 -0.34
N ILE A 55 -7.14 17.25 -0.27
CA ILE A 55 -5.90 18.05 -0.36
C ILE A 55 -4.93 17.66 0.76
N ASP A 56 -5.40 17.61 2.00
CA ASP A 56 -4.58 17.22 3.17
C ASP A 56 -3.99 15.82 3.05
N ARG A 57 -4.73 14.90 2.41
CA ARG A 57 -4.27 13.54 2.16
C ARG A 57 -3.18 13.52 1.09
N LEU A 58 -3.38 14.26 0.00
CA LEU A 58 -2.38 14.40 -1.05
C LEU A 58 -1.08 14.96 -0.48
N TYR A 59 -1.16 16.03 0.31
CA TYR A 59 0.02 16.63 0.94
C TYR A 59 0.72 15.67 1.91
N ARG A 60 -0.03 14.97 2.78
CA ARG A 60 0.59 14.01 3.72
C ARG A 60 1.27 12.83 3.04
N ASN A 61 0.71 12.35 1.92
CA ASN A 61 1.22 11.16 1.26
C ASN A 61 2.34 11.47 0.26
N ARG A 62 2.32 12.66 -0.34
CA ARG A 62 3.18 13.01 -1.48
C ARG A 62 3.92 14.33 -1.34
N HIS A 63 3.63 15.12 -0.31
CA HIS A 63 4.13 16.48 -0.15
C HIS A 63 3.74 17.44 -1.29
N ILE A 64 2.76 17.05 -2.13
CA ILE A 64 2.19 17.88 -3.19
C ILE A 64 1.11 18.79 -2.60
N GLN A 65 1.21 20.10 -2.83
CA GLN A 65 0.17 21.05 -2.41
C GLN A 65 -0.80 21.32 -3.56
N LEU A 66 -2.05 20.88 -3.41
CA LEU A 66 -3.09 21.21 -4.40
C LEU A 66 -3.85 22.47 -3.99
N TRP A 67 -3.77 23.48 -4.85
CA TRP A 67 -4.53 24.72 -4.78
C TRP A 67 -5.79 24.59 -5.64
N VAL A 68 -6.95 24.90 -5.09
CA VAL A 68 -8.25 24.81 -5.77
C VAL A 68 -8.91 26.18 -5.78
N VAL A 69 -9.28 26.66 -6.98
CA VAL A 69 -9.95 27.95 -7.14
C VAL A 69 -11.23 27.80 -7.97
N TYR A 70 -12.33 28.31 -7.42
CA TYR A 70 -13.63 28.36 -8.08
C TYR A 70 -13.95 29.80 -8.49
N VAL A 71 -14.09 30.00 -9.80
CA VAL A 71 -14.40 31.28 -10.43
C VAL A 71 -15.66 31.15 -11.28
N ASP A 72 -16.26 32.28 -11.66
CA ASP A 72 -17.43 32.27 -12.55
C ASP A 72 -17.00 31.86 -13.97
N ASN A 73 -15.97 32.56 -14.49
CA ASN A 73 -15.40 32.33 -15.81
C ASN A 73 -13.94 32.84 -15.87
N PHE A 74 -13.18 32.40 -16.89
CA PHE A 74 -11.77 32.75 -17.09
C PHE A 74 -11.52 34.08 -17.79
N SER A 75 -12.50 34.98 -17.82
CA SER A 75 -12.40 36.25 -18.53
C SER A 75 -12.11 36.05 -20.03
N ARG A 76 -11.17 36.83 -20.57
CA ARG A 76 -10.62 36.72 -21.93
C ARG A 76 -9.48 35.71 -22.05
N TYR A 77 -9.12 35.03 -20.97
CA TYR A 77 -7.98 34.11 -20.96
C TYR A 77 -8.43 32.68 -21.26
N LYS A 78 -7.58 31.94 -21.96
CA LYS A 78 -7.72 30.48 -22.01
C LYS A 78 -7.51 29.91 -20.60
N PRO A 79 -8.21 28.83 -20.22
CA PRO A 79 -8.08 28.22 -18.90
C PRO A 79 -6.61 27.99 -18.50
N ASP A 80 -5.80 27.40 -19.38
CA ASP A 80 -4.39 27.11 -19.11
C ASP A 80 -3.56 28.38 -18.87
N ASN A 81 -3.75 29.40 -19.71
CA ASN A 81 -3.05 30.69 -19.58
C ASN A 81 -3.49 31.45 -18.32
N TRP A 82 -4.74 31.29 -17.91
CA TRP A 82 -5.25 31.87 -16.66
C TRP A 82 -4.57 31.19 -15.47
N ALA A 83 -4.54 29.86 -15.46
CA ALA A 83 -3.92 29.07 -14.40
C ALA A 83 -2.43 29.41 -14.27
N GLU A 84 -1.68 29.45 -15.37
CA GLU A 84 -0.25 29.77 -15.36
C GLU A 84 0.05 31.15 -14.75
N ARG A 85 -0.75 32.15 -15.10
CA ARG A 85 -0.61 33.50 -14.54
C ARG A 85 -0.93 33.53 -13.05
N THR A 86 -1.95 32.79 -12.61
CA THR A 86 -2.30 32.65 -11.20
C THR A 86 -1.19 31.95 -10.41
N ARG A 87 -0.57 30.89 -10.96
CA ARG A 87 0.59 30.22 -10.37
C ARG A 87 1.76 31.18 -10.19
N SER A 88 2.11 31.89 -11.26
CA SER A 88 3.19 32.89 -11.26
C SER A 88 2.94 34.01 -10.24
N ALA A 89 1.72 34.54 -10.16
CA ALA A 89 1.34 35.58 -9.21
C ALA A 89 1.34 35.10 -7.74
N THR A 90 1.07 33.80 -7.54
CA THR A 90 1.08 33.15 -6.21
C THR A 90 2.48 32.71 -5.80
N ALA A 91 3.45 32.72 -6.73
CA ALA A 91 4.79 32.16 -6.55
C ALA A 91 4.75 30.69 -6.14
N MET A 92 3.91 29.90 -6.83
CA MET A 92 3.80 28.46 -6.61
C MET A 92 5.08 27.73 -7.00
N GLY A 93 5.51 26.79 -6.16
CA GLY A 93 6.69 25.96 -6.36
C GLY A 93 6.45 24.75 -7.27
N ASP A 94 7.49 23.93 -7.38
CA ASP A 94 7.53 22.74 -8.26
C ASP A 94 6.67 21.57 -7.73
N ASP A 95 6.29 21.60 -6.46
CA ASP A 95 5.41 20.61 -5.82
C ASP A 95 3.94 21.08 -5.72
N ASP A 96 3.67 22.29 -6.20
CA ASP A 96 2.34 22.90 -6.08
C ASP A 96 1.54 22.61 -7.35
N ALA A 97 0.37 22.00 -7.22
CA ALA A 97 -0.59 21.81 -8.31
C ALA A 97 -1.72 22.85 -8.22
N LEU A 98 -2.26 23.28 -9.36
CA LEU A 98 -3.41 24.20 -9.41
C LEU A 98 -4.57 23.58 -10.19
N LEU A 99 -5.74 23.53 -9.56
CA LEU A 99 -7.01 23.25 -10.20
C LEU A 99 -7.89 24.52 -10.16
N ALA A 100 -8.20 25.06 -11.33
CA ALA A 100 -9.13 26.17 -11.48
C ALA A 100 -10.40 25.71 -12.19
N VAL A 101 -11.58 25.98 -11.60
CA VAL A 101 -12.87 25.57 -12.16
C VAL A 101 -13.75 26.79 -12.38
N ALA A 102 -14.18 26.98 -13.62
CA ALA A 102 -15.16 27.98 -14.00
C ALA A 102 -16.58 27.37 -13.96
N THR A 103 -17.37 27.75 -12.97
CA THR A 103 -18.67 27.11 -12.70
C THR A 103 -19.75 27.50 -13.72
N ASN A 104 -19.67 28.70 -14.29
CA ASN A 104 -20.65 29.20 -15.26
C ASN A 104 -20.39 28.63 -16.66
N THR A 105 -19.14 28.68 -17.11
CA THR A 105 -18.74 28.17 -18.44
C THR A 105 -18.42 26.68 -18.46
N ARG A 106 -18.38 26.01 -17.30
CA ARG A 106 -18.00 24.59 -17.12
C ARG A 106 -16.64 24.25 -17.72
N LEU A 107 -15.76 25.23 -17.75
CA LEU A 107 -14.37 25.05 -18.15
C LEU A 107 -13.54 24.82 -16.90
N TYR A 108 -12.41 24.15 -17.07
CA TYR A 108 -11.43 24.01 -16.00
C TYR A 108 -10.02 24.10 -16.56
N ALA A 109 -9.08 24.41 -15.69
CA ALA A 109 -7.66 24.34 -15.94
C ALA A 109 -7.04 23.49 -14.85
N PHE A 110 -6.25 22.51 -15.24
CA PHE A 110 -5.53 21.67 -14.29
C PHE A 110 -4.07 21.59 -14.68
N THR A 111 -3.25 22.25 -13.86
CA THR A 111 -1.81 22.43 -14.08
C THR A 111 -1.05 21.77 -12.95
N VAL A 112 -0.17 20.85 -13.33
CA VAL A 112 0.71 20.10 -12.45
C VAL A 112 2.13 20.24 -13.01
N PRO A 113 3.13 20.60 -12.21
CA PRO A 113 4.51 20.69 -12.68
C PRO A 113 5.02 19.33 -13.20
N PRO A 114 5.87 19.32 -14.23
CA PRO A 114 6.38 18.09 -14.82
C PRO A 114 7.36 17.33 -13.90
N ASP A 115 7.95 18.03 -12.94
CA ASP A 115 8.97 17.51 -12.03
C ASP A 115 8.38 16.89 -10.75
N VAL A 116 7.05 16.81 -10.65
CA VAL A 116 6.37 16.14 -9.53
C VAL A 116 6.61 14.63 -9.59
N ASP A 117 7.35 14.12 -8.61
CA ASP A 117 7.75 12.72 -8.53
C ASP A 117 6.56 11.76 -8.67
N GLY A 118 6.60 10.95 -9.73
CA GLY A 118 5.69 9.83 -9.95
C GLY A 118 4.43 10.12 -10.76
N VAL A 119 4.14 11.36 -11.19
CA VAL A 119 2.96 11.65 -12.01
C VAL A 119 3.32 11.64 -13.50
N THR A 120 2.90 10.62 -14.24
CA THR A 120 3.14 10.58 -15.70
C THR A 120 2.12 11.43 -16.47
N THR A 121 2.51 11.98 -17.62
CA THR A 121 1.61 12.74 -18.51
C THR A 121 0.41 11.91 -18.99
N THR A 122 0.58 10.60 -19.15
CA THR A 122 -0.50 9.66 -19.51
C THR A 122 -1.52 9.51 -18.39
N GLU A 123 -1.06 9.36 -17.14
CA GLU A 123 -1.95 9.29 -15.98
C GLU A 123 -2.66 10.61 -15.75
N LEU A 124 -1.96 11.73 -15.94
CA LEU A 124 -2.54 13.06 -15.84
C LEU A 124 -3.66 13.28 -16.88
N ASN A 125 -3.43 12.86 -18.13
CA ASN A 125 -4.45 12.93 -19.18
C ASN A 125 -5.63 12.00 -18.91
N SER A 126 -5.37 10.82 -18.35
CA SER A 126 -6.41 9.86 -17.97
C SER A 126 -7.24 10.38 -16.80
N LEU A 127 -6.60 10.99 -15.81
CA LEU A 127 -7.26 11.67 -14.69
C LEU A 127 -8.15 12.82 -15.18
N ARG A 128 -7.61 13.63 -16.09
CA ARG A 128 -8.29 14.76 -16.71
C ARG A 128 -9.59 14.30 -17.42
N GLY A 129 -9.48 13.35 -18.35
CA GLY A 129 -10.62 12.91 -19.15
C GLY A 129 -11.60 11.99 -18.42
N ASN A 130 -11.14 11.13 -17.50
CA ASN A 130 -12.00 10.11 -16.90
C ASN A 130 -12.59 10.49 -15.54
N GLN A 131 -12.00 11.44 -14.81
CA GLN A 131 -12.50 11.79 -13.47
C GLN A 131 -12.85 13.27 -13.34
N ILE A 132 -12.00 14.19 -13.82
CA ILE A 132 -12.24 15.62 -13.67
C ILE A 132 -13.31 16.10 -14.65
N GLU A 133 -13.17 15.79 -15.94
CA GLU A 133 -14.11 16.25 -16.97
C GLU A 133 -15.55 15.78 -16.75
N PRO A 134 -15.83 14.51 -16.38
CA PRO A 134 -17.20 14.08 -16.09
C PRO A 134 -17.81 14.79 -14.88
N ALA A 135 -17.03 15.01 -13.82
CA ALA A 135 -17.50 15.72 -12.62
C ALA A 135 -17.85 17.18 -12.93
N VAL A 136 -16.99 17.87 -13.70
CA VAL A 136 -17.24 19.23 -14.19
C VAL A 136 -18.48 19.27 -15.10
N ALA A 137 -18.67 18.26 -15.97
CA ALA A 137 -19.80 18.20 -16.90
C ALA A 137 -21.15 18.10 -16.17
N VAL A 138 -21.23 17.34 -15.08
CA VAL A 138 -22.44 17.20 -14.26
C VAL A 138 -22.59 18.28 -13.17
N LYS A 139 -21.72 19.30 -13.17
CA LYS A 139 -21.66 20.39 -12.19
C LYS A 139 -21.32 19.95 -10.76
N ASP A 140 -20.63 18.82 -10.61
CA ASP A 140 -20.07 18.39 -9.34
C ASP A 140 -18.67 19.00 -9.13
N TRP A 141 -18.66 20.26 -8.70
CA TRP A 141 -17.43 21.05 -8.53
C TRP A 141 -16.58 20.54 -7.37
N SER A 142 -17.22 20.06 -6.29
CA SER A 142 -16.55 19.39 -5.18
C SER A 142 -15.93 18.07 -5.62
N GLY A 143 -16.69 17.25 -6.36
CA GLY A 143 -16.22 15.97 -6.87
C GLY A 143 -15.07 16.13 -7.85
N ALA A 144 -15.06 17.17 -8.68
CA ALA A 144 -13.94 17.46 -9.57
C ALA A 144 -12.64 17.73 -8.81
N ALA A 145 -12.69 18.48 -7.71
CA ALA A 145 -11.52 18.77 -6.88
C ALA A 145 -11.06 17.58 -6.04
N VAL A 146 -12.00 16.82 -5.48
CA VAL A 146 -11.68 15.55 -4.79
C VAL A 146 -11.07 14.56 -5.77
N ALA A 147 -11.64 14.41 -6.97
CA ALA A 147 -11.13 13.55 -8.02
C ALA A 147 -9.72 13.97 -8.46
N ALA A 148 -9.44 15.26 -8.59
CA ALA A 148 -8.10 15.75 -8.89
C ALA A 148 -7.10 15.40 -7.78
N ALA A 149 -7.44 15.63 -6.51
CA ALA A 149 -6.59 15.33 -5.37
C ALA A 149 -6.33 13.82 -5.21
N ASP A 150 -7.39 13.01 -5.23
CA ASP A 150 -7.30 11.55 -5.14
C ASP A 150 -6.60 10.95 -6.35
N GLY A 151 -6.85 11.52 -7.53
CA GLY A 151 -6.21 11.19 -8.79
C GLY A 151 -4.71 11.40 -8.77
N LEU A 152 -4.24 12.56 -8.29
CA LEU A 152 -2.82 12.84 -8.10
C LEU A 152 -2.19 11.88 -7.07
N ASN A 153 -2.89 11.63 -5.96
CA ASN A 153 -2.43 10.71 -4.93
C ASN A 153 -2.34 9.26 -5.45
N LYS A 154 -3.22 8.84 -6.38
CA LYS A 154 -3.23 7.51 -7.00
C LYS A 154 -2.27 7.38 -8.18
N ALA A 155 -2.19 8.37 -9.07
CA ALA A 155 -1.34 8.37 -10.26
C ALA A 155 0.12 8.17 -9.86
N ALA A 156 0.58 8.91 -8.86
CA ALA A 156 1.92 8.70 -8.31
C ALA A 156 2.11 7.33 -7.63
N SER A 157 1.02 6.64 -7.26
CA SER A 157 1.01 5.34 -6.58
C SER A 157 0.92 4.15 -7.52
N THR A 158 0.90 4.38 -8.84
CA THR A 158 1.10 3.31 -9.81
C THR A 158 2.60 3.06 -10.02
N SER A 159 3.35 2.92 -8.93
CA SER A 159 4.22 1.74 -8.87
C SER A 159 3.31 0.57 -9.20
N LYS A 160 3.34 0.07 -10.45
CA LYS A 160 2.66 -1.16 -10.87
C LYS A 160 2.71 -2.10 -9.66
N PRO A 161 1.58 -2.52 -9.07
CA PRO A 161 1.67 -3.55 -8.07
C PRO A 161 2.33 -4.73 -8.78
N ILE A 162 3.57 -5.03 -8.38
CA ILE A 162 4.33 -6.25 -8.70
C ILE A 162 3.62 -7.38 -7.95
N TRP A 163 2.33 -7.54 -8.19
CA TRP A 163 1.42 -8.53 -7.63
C TRP A 163 0.55 -9.15 -8.71
N LEU A 164 0.54 -8.61 -9.93
CA LEU A 164 -0.04 -9.30 -11.08
C LEU A 164 0.65 -10.63 -11.46
N PRO A 165 1.94 -10.90 -11.19
CA PRO A 165 2.42 -12.29 -11.24
C PRO A 165 2.02 -13.12 -10.01
N ILE A 166 1.63 -12.51 -8.89
CA ILE A 166 1.31 -13.22 -7.64
C ILE A 166 -0.15 -13.68 -7.60
N ALA A 167 -1.11 -12.90 -8.09
CA ALA A 167 -2.50 -13.36 -8.17
C ALA A 167 -2.71 -14.45 -9.24
N ILE A 168 -2.05 -14.33 -10.40
CA ILE A 168 -2.05 -15.38 -11.44
C ILE A 168 -1.25 -16.60 -10.95
N GLY A 169 -0.11 -16.38 -10.28
CA GLY A 169 0.67 -17.44 -9.65
C GLY A 169 -0.13 -18.22 -8.61
N VAL A 170 -0.90 -17.54 -7.74
CA VAL A 170 -1.72 -18.18 -6.71
C VAL A 170 -2.90 -18.94 -7.32
N ILE A 171 -3.56 -18.41 -8.35
CA ILE A 171 -4.65 -19.14 -9.03
C ILE A 171 -4.10 -20.36 -9.77
N VAL A 172 -2.96 -20.25 -10.45
CA VAL A 172 -2.29 -21.40 -11.10
C VAL A 172 -1.84 -22.42 -10.06
N VAL A 173 -1.30 -22.00 -8.92
CA VAL A 173 -0.91 -22.91 -7.83
C VAL A 173 -2.13 -23.58 -7.20
N VAL A 174 -3.24 -22.88 -6.99
CA VAL A 174 -4.48 -23.47 -6.45
C VAL A 174 -5.10 -24.44 -7.45
N VAL A 175 -5.13 -24.09 -8.74
CA VAL A 175 -5.60 -25.01 -9.80
C VAL A 175 -4.67 -26.22 -9.92
N LEU A 176 -3.35 -26.04 -9.84
CA LEU A 176 -2.39 -27.14 -9.83
C LEU A 176 -2.54 -28.02 -8.59
N ILE A 177 -2.78 -27.44 -7.41
CA ILE A 177 -3.04 -28.20 -6.17
C ILE A 177 -4.34 -28.99 -6.29
N VAL A 178 -5.42 -28.39 -6.83
CA VAL A 178 -6.70 -29.08 -7.03
C VAL A 178 -6.56 -30.19 -8.07
N VAL A 179 -5.84 -29.95 -9.17
CA VAL A 179 -5.55 -30.96 -10.19
C VAL A 179 -4.67 -32.07 -9.62
N VAL A 180 -3.65 -31.75 -8.82
CA VAL A 180 -2.79 -32.75 -8.15
C VAL A 180 -3.60 -33.57 -7.15
N LEU A 181 -4.47 -32.95 -6.35
CA LEU A 181 -5.34 -33.67 -5.41
C LEU A 181 -6.35 -34.55 -6.14
N LEU A 182 -6.92 -34.07 -7.25
CA LEU A 182 -7.82 -34.85 -8.11
C LEU A 182 -7.09 -36.02 -8.78
N VAL A 183 -5.87 -35.79 -9.30
CA VAL A 183 -5.02 -36.81 -9.90
C VAL A 183 -4.57 -37.82 -8.85
N LEU A 184 -4.21 -37.42 -7.64
CA LEU A 184 -3.89 -38.35 -6.54
C LEU A 184 -5.11 -39.16 -6.10
N TYR A 185 -6.30 -38.56 -6.10
CA TYR A 185 -7.55 -39.24 -5.79
C TYR A 185 -7.91 -40.28 -6.85
N VAL A 186 -7.81 -39.91 -8.14
CA VAL A 186 -8.07 -40.81 -9.27
C VAL A 186 -6.95 -41.83 -9.44
N ALA A 187 -5.70 -41.49 -9.21
CA ALA A 187 -4.56 -42.41 -9.25
C ALA A 187 -4.60 -43.39 -8.06
N ARG A 188 -5.04 -42.99 -6.87
CA ARG A 188 -5.34 -43.95 -5.79
C ARG A 188 -6.44 -44.92 -6.21
N ARG A 189 -7.44 -44.45 -6.97
CA ARG A 189 -8.53 -45.29 -7.50
C ARG A 189 -8.07 -46.17 -8.67
N ARG A 190 -7.11 -45.71 -9.47
CA ARG A 190 -6.57 -46.42 -10.65
C ARG A 190 -5.35 -47.28 -10.34
N ARG A 191 -4.61 -47.09 -9.23
CA ARG A 191 -3.50 -47.95 -8.79
C ARG A 191 -3.94 -49.36 -8.38
N ALA A 192 -5.25 -49.65 -8.41
CA ALA A 192 -5.75 -51.02 -8.46
C ALA A 192 -5.59 -51.68 -9.84
N ALA A 193 -5.19 -50.94 -10.88
CA ALA A 193 -5.10 -51.41 -12.25
C ALA A 193 -3.98 -50.69 -13.04
N HIS A 194 -2.98 -51.47 -13.49
CA HIS A 194 -2.05 -51.23 -14.61
C HIS A 194 -0.58 -50.82 -14.29
N ARG A 195 0.30 -51.78 -14.61
CA ARG A 195 1.78 -51.77 -14.63
C ARG A 195 2.34 -51.15 -15.92
N ALA A 196 2.58 -49.85 -15.99
CA ALA A 196 3.13 -49.20 -17.20
C ALA A 196 4.21 -48.12 -16.96
N GLU A 197 4.87 -48.09 -15.79
CA GLU A 197 5.83 -47.03 -15.39
C GLU A 197 7.28 -47.53 -15.21
N ALA A 198 7.83 -48.30 -16.15
CA ALA A 198 9.21 -48.84 -16.01
C ALA A 198 10.32 -47.91 -16.54
N GLY A 199 10.01 -46.86 -17.31
CA GLY A 199 11.01 -45.95 -17.91
C GLY A 199 11.26 -44.64 -17.16
N ASP A 200 10.27 -44.17 -16.38
CA ASP A 200 10.30 -42.87 -15.69
C ASP A 200 10.81 -42.96 -14.23
N ALA A 201 10.90 -44.20 -13.72
CA ALA A 201 11.35 -44.49 -12.37
C ALA A 201 12.87 -44.28 -12.21
N GLN A 202 13.67 -44.55 -13.24
CA GLN A 202 15.12 -44.58 -13.10
C GLN A 202 15.73 -43.16 -12.97
N VAL A 203 15.26 -42.20 -13.77
CA VAL A 203 15.68 -40.79 -13.67
C VAL A 203 15.18 -40.14 -12.37
N SER A 204 14.01 -40.56 -11.88
CA SER A 204 13.43 -40.07 -10.63
C SER A 204 14.08 -40.65 -9.36
N ILE A 205 14.78 -41.79 -9.46
CA ILE A 205 15.50 -42.40 -8.33
C ILE A 205 16.86 -41.69 -8.17
N GLU A 206 17.60 -41.50 -9.27
CA GLU A 206 18.90 -40.82 -9.29
C GLU A 206 18.81 -39.40 -8.67
N GLY A 207 17.86 -38.57 -9.14
CA GLY A 207 17.69 -37.21 -8.60
C GLY A 207 17.18 -37.17 -7.14
N ARG A 208 16.54 -38.24 -6.67
CA ARG A 208 16.07 -38.35 -5.27
C ARG A 208 17.21 -38.71 -4.32
N ASP A 209 18.15 -39.51 -4.78
CA ASP A 209 19.34 -39.87 -4.02
C ASP A 209 20.31 -38.67 -3.92
N GLU A 210 20.45 -37.88 -4.99
CA GLU A 210 21.24 -36.63 -4.98
C GLU A 210 20.65 -35.60 -4.00
N SER A 211 19.34 -35.34 -4.07
CA SER A 211 18.67 -34.39 -3.18
C SER A 211 18.69 -34.82 -1.72
N LEU A 212 18.61 -36.13 -1.43
CA LEU A 212 18.81 -36.68 -0.10
C LEU A 212 20.23 -36.46 0.42
N GLY A 213 21.24 -36.71 -0.42
CA GLY A 213 22.65 -36.45 -0.08
C GLY A 213 22.88 -34.99 0.31
N HIS A 214 22.32 -34.05 -0.47
CA HIS A 214 22.41 -32.62 -0.18
C HIS A 214 21.72 -32.24 1.14
N ALA A 215 20.52 -32.78 1.41
CA ALA A 215 19.78 -32.52 2.64
C ALA A 215 20.50 -33.05 3.90
N LEU A 216 21.08 -34.25 3.82
CA LEU A 216 21.86 -34.85 4.91
C LEU A 216 23.13 -34.04 5.20
N SER A 217 23.87 -33.65 4.16
CA SER A 217 25.09 -32.82 4.30
C SER A 217 24.81 -31.46 4.94
N THR A 218 23.72 -30.81 4.52
CA THR A 218 23.29 -29.53 5.09
C THR A 218 22.92 -29.67 6.58
N ALA A 219 22.14 -30.69 6.93
CA ALA A 219 21.74 -30.94 8.30
C ALA A 219 22.93 -31.26 9.20
N ASP A 220 23.88 -32.05 8.71
CA ASP A 220 25.08 -32.44 9.44
C ASP A 220 26.00 -31.24 9.71
N THR A 221 26.24 -30.40 8.71
CA THR A 221 27.05 -29.18 8.85
C THR A 221 26.49 -28.26 9.93
N ARG A 222 25.17 -28.01 9.91
CA ARG A 222 24.50 -27.17 10.91
C ARG A 222 24.58 -27.80 12.30
N LEU A 223 24.40 -29.11 12.42
CA LEU A 223 24.46 -29.80 13.69
C LEU A 223 25.86 -29.69 14.33
N HIS A 224 26.93 -29.86 13.54
CA HIS A 224 28.30 -29.67 14.00
C HIS A 224 28.54 -28.23 14.45
N GLN A 225 28.16 -27.24 13.64
CA GLN A 225 28.31 -25.82 13.98
C GLN A 225 27.61 -25.44 15.30
N VAL A 226 26.38 -25.92 15.51
CA VAL A 226 25.63 -25.64 16.74
C VAL A 226 26.22 -26.40 17.93
N SER A 227 26.65 -27.65 17.72
CA SER A 227 27.35 -28.43 18.74
C SER A 227 28.64 -27.75 19.21
N ASP A 228 29.44 -27.22 18.29
CA ASP A 228 30.68 -26.48 18.60
C ASP A 228 30.40 -25.16 19.32
N TYR A 229 29.29 -24.49 18.97
CA TYR A 229 28.86 -23.28 19.67
C TYR A 229 28.42 -23.58 21.11
N VAL A 230 27.58 -24.61 21.30
CA VAL A 230 27.08 -25.03 22.61
C VAL A 230 28.24 -25.51 23.48
N THR A 231 29.21 -26.23 22.93
CA THR A 231 30.40 -26.69 23.68
C THR A 231 31.23 -25.50 24.18
N ARG A 232 31.48 -24.49 23.32
CA ARG A 232 32.24 -23.28 23.70
C ARG A 232 31.53 -22.41 24.74
N HIS A 233 30.20 -22.42 24.75
CA HIS A 233 29.40 -21.59 25.65
C HIS A 233 28.61 -22.39 26.69
N HIS A 234 29.01 -23.64 26.97
CA HIS A 234 28.19 -24.60 27.72
C HIS A 234 27.73 -24.08 29.10
N ASP A 235 28.57 -23.31 29.79
CA ASP A 235 28.26 -22.69 31.09
C ASP A 235 27.06 -21.72 31.05
N ARG A 236 26.73 -21.19 29.87
CA ARG A 236 25.71 -20.14 29.66
C ARG A 236 24.56 -20.61 28.80
N VAL A 237 24.57 -21.86 28.32
CA VAL A 237 23.51 -22.41 27.48
C VAL A 237 22.50 -23.17 28.34
N GLY A 238 21.22 -22.83 28.21
CA GLY A 238 20.13 -23.42 28.97
C GLY A 238 19.76 -24.84 28.52
N ALA A 239 19.04 -25.56 29.39
CA ALA A 239 18.60 -26.95 29.13
C ALA A 239 17.66 -27.06 27.90
N GLU A 240 16.92 -26.01 27.56
CA GLU A 240 16.04 -26.00 26.38
C GLU A 240 16.82 -26.09 25.07
N ALA A 241 17.91 -25.33 24.94
CA ALA A 241 18.78 -25.36 23.77
C ALA A 241 19.45 -26.74 23.61
N GLN A 242 19.89 -27.33 24.72
CA GLN A 242 20.47 -28.69 24.74
C GLN A 242 19.43 -29.74 24.31
N THR A 243 18.21 -29.66 24.82
CA THR A 243 17.11 -30.57 24.45
C THR A 243 16.83 -30.52 22.95
N ARG A 244 16.74 -29.31 22.36
CA ARG A 244 16.53 -29.15 20.92
C ARG A 244 17.69 -29.69 20.08
N LEU A 245 18.93 -29.56 20.57
CA LEU A 245 20.10 -30.13 19.91
C LEU A 245 20.06 -31.67 19.91
N GLU A 246 19.65 -32.30 21.02
CA GLU A 246 19.47 -33.75 21.10
C GLU A 246 18.34 -34.26 20.19
N GLU A 247 17.22 -33.54 20.13
CA GLU A 247 16.15 -33.85 19.18
C GLU A 247 16.61 -33.75 17.72
N ALA A 248 17.43 -32.74 17.39
CA ALA A 248 18.03 -32.61 16.07
C ALA A 248 18.95 -33.80 15.74
N ARG A 249 19.81 -34.21 16.70
CA ARG A 249 20.68 -35.39 16.58
C ARG A 249 19.87 -36.66 16.31
N LYS A 250 18.80 -36.88 17.08
CA LYS A 250 17.91 -38.03 16.92
C LYS A 250 17.25 -38.07 15.54
N HIS A 251 16.79 -36.93 15.02
CA HIS A 251 16.22 -36.85 13.68
C HIS A 251 17.25 -37.08 12.58
N LEU A 252 18.49 -36.59 12.74
CA LEU A 252 19.56 -36.86 11.77
C LEU A 252 19.95 -38.35 11.74
N ALA A 253 19.99 -39.01 12.91
CA ALA A 253 20.21 -40.45 13.00
C ALA A 253 19.07 -41.25 12.33
N ALA A 254 17.82 -40.84 12.54
CA ALA A 254 16.66 -41.44 11.86
C ALA A 254 16.70 -41.24 10.34
N ALA A 255 17.15 -40.08 9.87
CA ALA A 255 17.33 -39.79 8.45
C ALA A 255 18.35 -40.75 7.81
N ARG A 256 19.51 -40.94 8.46
CA ARG A 256 20.55 -41.88 8.01
C ARG A 256 20.08 -43.33 8.01
N GLY A 257 19.36 -43.75 9.04
CA GLY A 257 18.80 -45.11 9.11
C GLY A 257 17.78 -45.41 8.02
N LYS A 258 17.10 -44.38 7.50
CA LYS A 258 16.13 -44.49 6.40
C LYS A 258 16.73 -44.22 5.03
N GLN A 259 17.99 -43.82 4.93
CA GLN A 259 18.64 -43.49 3.65
C GLN A 259 18.57 -44.65 2.66
N ALA A 260 18.82 -45.88 3.14
CA ALA A 260 18.83 -47.07 2.30
C ALA A 260 17.44 -47.68 2.03
N SER A 261 16.41 -47.31 2.80
CA SER A 261 15.08 -47.95 2.74
C SER A 261 13.97 -47.02 2.26
N ASN A 262 14.03 -45.73 2.58
CA ASN A 262 13.03 -44.74 2.19
C ASN A 262 13.64 -43.32 2.13
N ALA A 263 14.10 -42.94 0.94
CA ALA A 263 14.70 -41.63 0.69
C ALA A 263 13.79 -40.45 1.03
N ALA A 264 12.48 -40.56 0.80
CA ALA A 264 11.53 -39.48 1.07
C ALA A 264 11.37 -39.23 2.59
N GLU A 265 11.28 -40.30 3.38
CA GLU A 265 11.25 -40.17 4.84
C GLU A 265 12.61 -39.70 5.40
N ALA A 266 13.71 -40.13 4.78
CA ALA A 266 15.04 -39.67 5.14
C ALA A 266 15.20 -38.15 4.92
N ILE A 267 14.75 -37.62 3.78
CA ILE A 267 14.74 -36.17 3.49
C ILE A 267 13.89 -35.42 4.54
N ALA A 268 12.70 -35.93 4.87
CA ALA A 268 11.81 -35.30 5.85
C ALA A 268 12.48 -35.20 7.23
N HIS A 269 13.15 -36.27 7.67
CA HIS A 269 13.91 -36.27 8.93
C HIS A 269 15.14 -35.34 8.90
N ALA A 270 15.87 -35.27 7.77
CA ALA A 270 17.00 -34.36 7.60
C ALA A 270 16.57 -32.88 7.68
N ASN A 271 15.43 -32.53 7.06
CA ASN A 271 14.86 -31.18 7.13
C ASN A 271 14.36 -30.83 8.54
N ARG A 272 13.78 -31.81 9.25
CA ARG A 272 13.39 -31.67 10.67
C ARG A 272 14.60 -31.40 11.55
N ALA A 273 15.68 -32.16 11.37
CA ALA A 273 16.95 -31.97 12.09
C ALA A 273 17.53 -30.57 11.86
N SER A 274 17.55 -30.10 10.60
CA SER A 274 18.03 -28.76 10.25
C SER A 274 17.23 -27.64 10.92
N THR A 275 15.91 -27.79 11.02
CA THR A 275 15.02 -26.82 11.69
C THR A 275 15.27 -26.80 13.19
N LEU A 276 15.40 -27.98 13.83
CA LEU A 276 15.67 -28.08 15.26
C LEU A 276 17.05 -27.53 15.64
N ALA A 277 18.07 -27.76 14.81
CA ALA A 277 19.40 -27.18 14.99
C ALA A 277 19.35 -25.63 14.96
N ALA A 278 18.59 -25.04 14.03
CA ALA A 278 18.43 -23.58 13.97
C ALA A 278 17.71 -23.02 15.22
N GLN A 279 16.72 -23.75 15.75
CA GLN A 279 16.04 -23.38 17.00
C GLN A 279 16.99 -23.45 18.19
N ALA A 280 17.76 -24.54 18.31
CA ALA A 280 18.77 -24.70 19.36
C ALA A 280 19.81 -23.56 19.34
N GLN A 281 20.26 -23.15 18.15
CA GLN A 281 21.16 -22.01 18.00
C GLN A 281 20.55 -20.70 18.50
N THR A 282 19.27 -20.45 18.18
CA THR A 282 18.58 -19.22 18.59
C THR A 282 18.41 -19.17 20.11
N LEU A 283 18.04 -20.28 20.73
CA LEU A 283 17.94 -20.42 22.18
C LEU A 283 19.32 -20.21 22.84
N ALA A 284 20.35 -20.89 22.35
CA ALA A 284 21.71 -20.76 22.87
C ALA A 284 22.23 -19.31 22.79
N ASN A 285 21.98 -18.59 21.69
CA ASN A 285 22.33 -17.18 21.56
C ASN A 285 21.59 -16.31 22.59
N THR A 286 20.31 -16.61 22.83
CA THR A 286 19.46 -15.88 23.79
C THR A 286 19.97 -16.06 25.21
N ASP A 287 20.35 -17.28 25.59
CA ASP A 287 20.86 -17.61 26.92
C ASP A 287 22.23 -16.94 27.16
N VAL A 288 23.12 -16.98 26.16
CA VAL A 288 24.41 -16.30 26.23
C VAL A 288 24.21 -14.79 26.37
N LEU A 289 23.28 -14.17 25.66
CA LEU A 289 22.97 -12.74 25.78
C LEU A 289 22.39 -12.39 27.17
N ALA A 290 21.51 -13.23 27.70
CA ALA A 290 20.94 -13.05 29.04
C ALA A 290 22.04 -13.08 30.11
N ALA A 291 23.03 -13.97 29.97
CA ALA A 291 24.16 -14.08 30.89
C ALA A 291 25.09 -12.85 30.88
N HIS A 292 25.08 -12.01 29.83
CA HIS A 292 25.87 -10.77 29.78
C HIS A 292 25.15 -9.56 30.40
N ARG A 293 23.85 -9.65 30.75
CA ARG A 293 23.15 -8.56 31.43
C ARG A 293 23.53 -8.53 32.92
N PRO A 294 23.99 -7.39 33.47
CA PRO A 294 24.25 -7.29 34.91
C PRO A 294 22.94 -7.49 35.70
N PRO A 295 22.99 -8.13 36.89
CA PRO A 295 21.82 -8.30 37.72
C PRO A 295 21.28 -6.91 38.07
N ARG A 296 20.06 -6.60 37.62
CA ARG A 296 19.35 -5.41 38.08
C ARG A 296 19.09 -5.62 39.56
N GLY A 297 19.88 -4.95 40.40
CA GLY A 297 19.70 -4.91 41.84
C GLY A 297 18.25 -4.57 42.17
N GLY A 298 17.59 -5.50 42.86
CA GLY A 298 16.28 -5.30 43.43
C GLY A 298 16.34 -4.19 44.46
N GLY A 299 15.94 -2.99 44.06
CA GLY A 299 15.61 -1.91 44.98
C GLY A 299 14.32 -2.26 45.70
N ALA A 300 14.44 -2.82 46.90
CA ALA A 300 13.35 -2.93 47.86
C ALA A 300 12.83 -1.51 48.16
N ALA A 301 11.60 -1.21 47.72
CA ALA A 301 10.85 -0.06 48.23
C ALA A 301 10.31 -0.44 49.62
N SER A 302 11.14 -0.22 50.64
CA SER A 302 10.78 -0.27 52.05
C SER A 302 10.48 1.14 52.54
N THR A 303 9.30 1.30 53.15
CA THR A 303 8.91 2.25 54.20
C THR A 303 9.38 3.72 54.14
N ARG A 304 8.45 4.65 53.92
CA ARG A 304 7.86 5.52 54.97
C ARG A 304 6.69 6.34 54.43
#